data_AF-A0A0Q6MQG2-F1
#
_entry.id   AF-A0A0Q6MQG2-F1
#
_cell.length_a   1.000
_cell.length_b   1.000
_cell.length_c   1.000
_cell.angle_alpha   90.00
_cell.angle_beta   90.00
_cell.angle_gamma   90.00
#
_symmetry.space_group_name_H-M   'P 1'
#
loop_
_entity.id
_entity.type
_entity.pdbx_description
1 polymer ?
#
loop_
_entity_poly.entity_id
_entity_poly.type
_entity_poly.pdbx_seq_one_letter_code
_entity_poly.pdbx_strand_id
1 'polypeptide(L)'
;MGEPVPTCSQLQKRNLDERAHFIATSPPRVSKPKADGSMPKKTPWEMASGSGMTYSSAHSTVPGASGTSTYTSNKLSDTYLHQTGLGGTSEQRNGLNQEIRESKKPEHAAAKQKAGALCDEYVHPGGGKGAHAECKIFNELTNAVTKGTLRGGKVLLSIDWRSQGKDGIEYSGMPCSDCYKMLCHAANECGIDIHICDYKNEPVVMRKTDCDKAGGHRRLAKLVDGRPTGGRMDVPPGVPPRRIFIA
;
A
#
# COMPACT_ATOMS: atom_id res chain seq x y z
N MET A 1 3.54 -5.15 -28.69
CA MET A 1 4.03 -6.23 -27.81
C MET A 1 3.87 -5.73 -26.38
N GLY A 2 3.13 -6.43 -25.52
CA GLY A 2 2.96 -6.03 -24.13
C GLY A 2 4.27 -6.13 -23.35
N GLU A 3 4.47 -5.27 -22.36
CA GLU A 3 5.62 -5.36 -21.44
C GLU A 3 5.58 -6.73 -20.74
N PRO A 4 6.72 -7.43 -20.57
CA PRO A 4 6.74 -8.69 -19.84
C PRO A 4 6.25 -8.49 -18.41
N VAL A 5 5.38 -9.39 -17.94
CA VAL A 5 4.88 -9.36 -16.56
C VAL A 5 6.05 -9.55 -15.60
N PRO A 6 6.31 -8.59 -14.68
CA PRO A 6 7.39 -8.72 -13.72
C PRO A 6 7.11 -9.84 -12.72
N THR A 7 8.17 -10.50 -12.29
CA THR A 7 8.13 -11.48 -11.20
C THR A 7 7.97 -10.79 -9.84
N CYS A 8 7.53 -11.54 -8.84
CA CYS A 8 7.47 -11.07 -7.46
C CYS A 8 8.83 -10.58 -6.94
N SER A 9 9.93 -11.26 -7.29
CA SER A 9 11.29 -10.82 -6.95
C SER A 9 11.66 -9.47 -7.56
N GLN A 10 11.23 -9.19 -8.80
CA GLN A 10 11.46 -7.89 -9.44
C GLN A 10 10.65 -6.77 -8.76
N LEU A 11 9.39 -7.02 -8.40
CA LEU A 11 8.58 -6.06 -7.66
C LEU A 11 9.10 -5.84 -6.23
N GLN A 12 9.55 -6.90 -5.54
CA GLN A 12 10.18 -6.80 -4.23
C GLN A 12 11.50 -6.00 -4.31
N LYS A 13 12.30 -6.21 -5.36
CA LYS A 13 13.49 -5.40 -5.59
C LYS A 13 13.15 -3.92 -5.77
N ARG A 14 12.10 -3.58 -6.53
CA ARG A 14 11.63 -2.19 -6.66
C ARG A 14 11.28 -1.57 -5.30
N ASN A 15 10.55 -2.27 -4.45
CA ASN A 15 10.26 -1.82 -3.08
C ASN A 15 11.53 -1.52 -2.26
N LEU A 16 12.55 -2.40 -2.37
CA LEU A 16 13.82 -2.24 -1.66
C LEU A 16 14.64 -1.07 -2.22
N ASP A 17 14.69 -0.92 -3.53
CA ASP A 17 15.42 0.15 -4.22
C ASP A 17 14.80 1.52 -3.90
N GLU A 18 13.48 1.66 -3.89
CA GLU A 18 12.82 2.92 -3.50
C GLU A 18 13.04 3.28 -2.04
N ARG A 19 13.00 2.29 -1.16
CA ARG A 19 13.37 2.49 0.25
C ARG A 19 14.80 2.98 0.38
N ALA A 20 15.74 2.33 -0.31
CA ALA A 20 17.15 2.71 -0.28
C ALA A 20 17.36 4.12 -0.84
N HIS A 21 16.69 4.45 -1.94
CA HIS A 21 16.73 5.77 -2.54
C HIS A 21 16.21 6.84 -1.57
N PHE A 22 15.04 6.64 -0.95
CA PHE A 22 14.49 7.56 0.04
C PHE A 22 15.45 7.78 1.23
N ILE A 23 16.07 6.70 1.74
CA ILE A 23 17.05 6.79 2.83
C ILE A 23 18.27 7.60 2.41
N ALA A 24 18.74 7.43 1.17
CA ALA A 24 19.92 8.13 0.64
C ALA A 24 19.67 9.61 0.34
N THR A 25 18.48 9.98 -0.12
CA THR A 25 18.19 11.35 -0.61
C THR A 25 17.47 12.24 0.39
N SER A 26 16.84 11.68 1.42
CA SER A 26 16.11 12.51 2.39
C SER A 26 17.05 13.25 3.32
N PRO A 27 16.80 14.53 3.64
CA PRO A 27 17.57 15.23 4.67
C PRO A 27 17.17 14.73 6.07
N PRO A 28 18.09 14.72 7.05
CA PRO A 28 17.75 14.50 8.45
C PRO A 28 16.70 15.53 8.91
N ARG A 29 15.68 15.09 9.64
CA ARG A 29 14.68 16.00 10.20
C ARG A 29 14.87 16.15 11.69
N VAL A 30 14.68 17.38 12.15
CA VAL A 30 14.58 17.67 13.57
C VAL A 30 13.22 17.15 14.05
N SER A 31 13.22 16.23 15.01
CA SER A 31 11.98 15.74 15.63
C SER A 31 11.51 16.68 16.74
N LYS A 32 10.31 16.44 17.29
CA LYS A 32 9.75 17.28 18.36
C LYS A 32 10.77 17.44 19.50
N PRO A 33 10.86 18.64 20.12
CA PRO A 33 11.71 18.83 21.28
C PRO A 33 11.40 17.77 22.34
N LYS A 34 12.44 17.19 22.94
CA LYS A 34 12.27 16.39 24.16
C LYS A 34 11.90 17.31 25.32
N ALA A 35 11.48 16.71 26.44
CA ALA A 35 11.14 17.45 27.66
C ALA A 35 12.32 18.30 28.19
N ASP A 36 13.56 17.95 27.83
CA ASP A 36 14.79 18.67 28.17
C ASP A 36 15.14 19.81 27.18
N GLY A 37 14.28 20.10 26.20
CA GLY A 37 14.51 21.11 25.17
C GLY A 37 15.47 20.67 24.05
N SER A 38 16.06 19.48 24.15
CA SER A 38 16.91 18.94 23.08
C SER A 38 16.08 18.61 21.83
N MET A 39 16.70 18.83 20.67
CA MET A 39 16.09 18.66 19.35
C MET A 39 16.71 17.43 18.67
N PRO A 40 16.28 16.20 18.99
CA PRO A 40 16.85 15.01 18.39
C PRO A 40 16.63 15.05 16.87
N LYS A 41 17.72 15.05 16.11
CA LYS A 41 17.66 14.84 14.67
C LYS A 41 17.45 13.35 14.43
N LYS A 42 16.39 13.00 13.71
CA LYS A 42 16.21 11.65 13.17
C LYS A 42 16.79 11.62 11.77
N THR A 43 17.70 10.70 11.55
CA THR A 43 18.16 10.34 10.21
C THR A 43 16.99 9.80 9.38
N PRO A 44 17.06 9.88 8.04
CA PRO A 44 16.12 9.21 7.15
C PRO A 44 15.94 7.74 7.46
N TRP A 45 17.04 7.07 7.82
CA TRP A 45 17.00 5.68 8.25
C TRP A 45 16.16 5.53 9.52
N GLU A 46 16.35 6.35 10.55
CA GLU A 46 15.57 6.29 11.80
C GLU A 46 14.10 6.66 11.58
N MET A 47 13.81 7.50 10.58
CA MET A 47 12.44 7.77 10.17
C MET A 47 11.85 6.55 9.44
N ALA A 48 12.62 5.94 8.55
CA ALA A 48 12.23 4.78 7.75
C ALA A 48 12.03 3.50 8.57
N SER A 49 12.92 3.29 9.53
CA SER A 49 12.92 2.18 10.48
C SER A 49 12.06 2.49 11.71
N GLY A 50 11.87 3.75 12.11
CA GLY A 50 11.04 4.05 13.27
C GLY A 50 9.54 4.06 12.98
N SER A 51 9.12 4.40 11.76
CA SER A 51 7.71 4.66 11.43
C SER A 51 6.95 3.47 10.81
N GLY A 52 7.62 2.32 10.61
CA GLY A 52 6.98 1.18 9.94
C GLY A 52 6.58 1.51 8.50
N MET A 53 7.48 2.06 7.69
CA MET A 53 7.12 2.44 6.31
C MET A 53 6.87 1.21 5.45
N THR A 54 5.67 1.13 4.88
CA THR A 54 5.27 0.12 3.90
C THR A 54 5.57 0.64 2.50
N TYR A 55 6.23 -0.18 1.67
CA TYR A 55 6.37 0.04 0.24
C TYR A 55 5.60 -1.05 -0.49
N SER A 56 4.94 -0.68 -1.58
CA SER A 56 4.11 -1.57 -2.36
C SER A 56 4.31 -1.30 -3.83
N SER A 57 4.74 -2.31 -4.57
CA SER A 57 4.79 -2.29 -6.02
C SER A 57 3.64 -3.14 -6.56
N ALA A 58 3.04 -2.68 -7.64
CA ALA A 58 2.00 -3.39 -8.36
C ALA A 58 2.33 -3.47 -9.85
N HIS A 59 2.00 -4.58 -10.46
CA HIS A 59 1.87 -4.67 -11.91
C HIS A 59 0.42 -4.98 -12.26
N SER A 60 -0.17 -4.15 -13.11
CA SER A 60 -1.54 -4.27 -13.56
C SER A 60 -1.60 -4.59 -15.05
N THR A 61 -2.50 -5.50 -15.40
CA THR A 61 -2.94 -5.75 -16.77
C THR A 61 -4.42 -5.40 -16.95
N VAL A 62 -4.99 -4.60 -16.04
CA VAL A 62 -6.37 -4.13 -16.16
C VAL A 62 -6.49 -3.23 -17.40
N PRO A 63 -7.51 -3.43 -18.26
CA PRO A 63 -7.70 -2.61 -19.46
C PRO A 63 -7.75 -1.11 -19.13
N GLY A 64 -6.95 -0.31 -19.84
CA GLY A 64 -6.85 1.13 -19.61
C GLY A 64 -6.01 1.53 -18.38
N ALA A 65 -5.53 0.58 -17.58
CA ALA A 65 -4.72 0.82 -16.40
C ALA A 65 -3.55 -0.17 -16.30
N SER A 66 -2.93 -0.49 -17.45
CA SER A 66 -1.80 -1.40 -17.50
C SER A 66 -0.49 -0.70 -17.16
N GLY A 67 0.38 -1.36 -16.41
CA GLY A 67 1.70 -0.84 -16.09
C GLY A 67 2.20 -1.30 -14.73
N THR A 68 3.39 -0.80 -14.36
CA THR A 68 3.98 -1.07 -13.06
C THR A 68 4.08 0.23 -12.28
N SER A 69 3.58 0.25 -11.04
CA SER A 69 3.71 1.39 -10.13
C SER A 69 4.20 0.97 -8.76
N THR A 70 4.77 1.91 -8.01
CA THR A 70 5.20 1.70 -6.62
C THR A 70 4.74 2.87 -5.78
N TYR A 71 4.34 2.58 -4.56
CA TYR A 71 3.90 3.56 -3.58
C TYR A 71 4.40 3.24 -2.18
N THR A 72 4.37 4.26 -1.34
CA THR A 72 4.70 4.15 0.08
C THR A 72 3.56 4.63 0.96
N SER A 73 3.33 3.96 2.09
CA SER A 73 2.32 4.38 3.07
C SER A 73 2.74 5.63 3.86
N ASN A 74 4.01 6.02 3.76
CA ASN A 74 4.56 7.14 4.51
C ASN A 74 4.45 8.44 3.70
N LYS A 75 3.70 9.43 4.21
CA LYS A 75 3.51 10.73 3.54
C LYS A 75 4.82 11.42 3.18
N LEU A 76 5.85 11.35 4.04
CA LEU A 76 7.14 11.97 3.76
C LEU A 76 7.80 11.28 2.58
N SER A 77 7.93 9.96 2.64
CA SER A 77 8.52 9.20 1.53
C SER A 77 7.74 9.39 0.23
N ASP A 78 6.41 9.47 0.28
CA ASP A 78 5.60 9.65 -0.92
C ASP A 78 5.75 11.05 -1.52
N THR A 79 5.80 12.09 -0.68
CA THR A 79 6.10 13.45 -1.15
C THR A 79 7.47 13.52 -1.82
N TYR A 80 8.47 12.81 -1.28
CA TYR A 80 9.82 12.82 -1.87
C TYR A 80 9.91 11.99 -3.15
N LEU A 81 9.32 10.80 -3.19
CA LEU A 81 9.46 9.86 -4.30
C LEU A 81 8.52 10.17 -5.47
N HIS A 82 7.27 10.52 -5.16
CA HIS A 82 6.21 10.62 -6.16
C HIS A 82 5.67 12.04 -6.30
N GLN A 83 6.07 12.98 -5.43
CA GLN A 83 5.52 14.35 -5.36
C GLN A 83 3.99 14.40 -5.14
N THR A 84 3.34 13.27 -4.88
CA THR A 84 1.88 13.12 -4.78
C THR A 84 1.35 13.08 -3.34
N GLY A 85 2.22 12.93 -2.34
CA GLY A 85 1.88 12.94 -0.90
C GLY A 85 0.97 11.79 -0.43
N LEU A 86 -0.35 11.98 -0.45
CA LEU A 86 -1.31 10.96 0.01
C LEU A 86 -1.83 10.09 -1.14
N GLY A 87 -1.27 10.24 -2.35
CA GLY A 87 -1.82 9.68 -3.58
C GLY A 87 -3.11 10.40 -4.02
N GLY A 88 -3.42 10.28 -5.30
CA GLY A 88 -4.60 10.89 -5.92
C GLY A 88 -4.59 12.42 -6.04
N THR A 89 -5.50 12.98 -6.85
CA THR A 89 -5.66 14.43 -7.06
C THR A 89 -6.29 15.12 -5.83
N SER A 90 -6.27 16.45 -5.78
CA SER A 90 -6.98 17.24 -4.74
C SER A 90 -8.46 16.87 -4.67
N GLU A 91 -9.08 16.66 -5.83
CA GLU A 91 -10.50 16.34 -5.94
C GLU A 91 -10.80 14.92 -5.47
N GLN A 92 -9.90 13.97 -5.74
CA GLN A 92 -9.97 12.63 -5.18
C GLN A 92 -9.90 12.65 -3.66
N ARG A 93 -8.92 13.36 -3.10
CA ARG A 93 -8.80 13.52 -1.64
C ARG A 93 -10.05 14.12 -1.02
N ASN A 94 -10.71 15.05 -1.73
CA ASN A 94 -11.97 15.62 -1.30
C ASN A 94 -13.13 14.60 -1.36
N GLY A 95 -13.23 13.83 -2.45
CA GLY A 95 -14.22 12.75 -2.58
C GLY A 95 -14.03 11.59 -1.61
N LEU A 96 -12.79 11.38 -1.18
CA LEU A 96 -12.35 10.43 -0.16
C LEU A 96 -12.47 11.01 1.26
N ASN A 97 -12.87 12.26 1.46
CA ASN A 97 -13.12 12.79 2.80
C ASN A 97 -14.33 12.05 3.42
N GLN A 98 -14.21 11.58 4.67
CA GLN A 98 -15.26 10.80 5.34
C GLN A 98 -16.59 11.56 5.40
N GLU A 99 -16.58 12.84 5.77
CA GLU A 99 -17.77 13.69 5.83
C GLU A 99 -18.43 13.80 4.45
N ILE A 100 -17.62 14.08 3.42
CA ILE A 100 -18.12 14.19 2.05
C ILE A 100 -18.71 12.86 1.57
N ARG A 101 -18.05 11.75 1.90
CA ARG A 101 -18.41 10.40 1.49
C ARG A 101 -19.70 9.91 2.14
N GLU A 102 -19.86 10.09 3.45
CA GLU A 102 -21.03 9.65 4.22
C GLU A 102 -22.24 10.58 4.05
N SER A 103 -22.01 11.83 3.65
CA SER A 103 -23.07 12.80 3.41
C SER A 103 -23.98 12.42 2.25
N LYS A 104 -25.29 12.59 2.42
CA LYS A 104 -26.30 12.43 1.35
C LYS A 104 -26.52 13.69 0.51
N LYS A 105 -25.74 14.73 0.77
CA LYS A 105 -25.90 16.04 0.16
C LYS A 105 -25.54 15.99 -1.35
N PRO A 106 -26.40 16.50 -2.25
CA PRO A 106 -26.17 16.43 -3.69
C PRO A 106 -24.91 17.18 -4.14
N GLU A 107 -24.52 18.25 -3.43
CA GLU A 107 -23.27 18.99 -3.69
C GLU A 107 -21.99 18.13 -3.54
N HIS A 108 -22.08 17.01 -2.82
CA HIS A 108 -20.96 16.09 -2.66
C HIS A 108 -20.85 15.04 -3.78
N ALA A 109 -21.85 14.93 -4.67
CA ALA A 109 -21.89 13.90 -5.71
C ALA A 109 -20.69 14.00 -6.67
N ALA A 110 -20.33 15.20 -7.11
CA ALA A 110 -19.19 15.42 -8.00
C ALA A 110 -17.86 15.03 -7.33
N ALA A 111 -17.68 15.34 -6.05
CA ALA A 111 -16.49 14.92 -5.30
C ALA A 111 -16.43 13.40 -5.18
N LYS A 112 -17.54 12.74 -4.85
CA LYS A 112 -17.63 11.27 -4.76
C LYS A 112 -17.32 10.57 -6.07
N GLN A 113 -17.78 11.12 -7.20
CA GLN A 113 -17.49 10.57 -8.53
C GLN A 113 -15.99 10.66 -8.85
N LYS A 114 -15.35 11.77 -8.46
CA LYS A 114 -13.92 11.98 -8.67
C LYS A 114 -13.03 11.09 -7.79
N ALA A 115 -13.54 10.56 -6.67
CA ALA A 115 -12.79 9.66 -5.79
C ALA A 115 -12.32 8.36 -6.48
N GLY A 116 -12.88 8.03 -7.65
CA GLY A 116 -12.67 6.76 -8.33
C GLY A 116 -13.50 5.65 -7.70
N ALA A 117 -14.10 4.81 -8.54
CA ALA A 117 -14.87 3.65 -8.10
C ALA A 117 -14.29 2.36 -8.71
N LEU A 118 -14.18 1.34 -7.87
CA LEU A 118 -14.06 -0.05 -8.28
C LEU A 118 -15.42 -0.53 -8.77
N CYS A 119 -15.45 -1.02 -10.03
CA CYS A 119 -16.61 -1.68 -10.65
C CYS A 119 -18.00 -1.10 -10.32
N ASP A 120 -18.10 0.23 -10.30
CA ASP A 120 -19.32 1.05 -10.16
C ASP A 120 -19.81 1.34 -8.74
N GLU A 121 -19.39 0.61 -7.70
CA GLU A 121 -20.02 0.72 -6.37
C GLU A 121 -19.04 0.93 -5.20
N TYR A 122 -17.85 0.32 -5.25
CA TYR A 122 -16.92 0.41 -4.14
C TYR A 122 -15.95 1.55 -4.32
N VAL A 123 -15.85 2.38 -3.29
CA VAL A 123 -14.92 3.50 -3.28
C VAL A 123 -13.82 3.23 -2.29
N HIS A 124 -12.61 3.54 -2.75
CA HIS A 124 -11.38 3.32 -2.01
C HIS A 124 -11.46 3.93 -0.61
N PRO A 125 -10.82 3.32 0.40
CA PRO A 125 -10.76 3.88 1.73
C PRO A 125 -10.19 5.30 1.69
N GLY A 126 -10.98 6.26 2.15
CA GLY A 126 -10.60 7.66 2.13
C GLY A 126 -9.93 8.17 3.40
N GLY A 127 -9.65 9.48 3.46
CA GLY A 127 -8.97 10.11 4.60
C GLY A 127 -7.56 9.57 4.86
N GLY A 128 -7.14 9.51 6.13
CA GLY A 128 -5.82 8.98 6.52
C GLY A 128 -5.55 7.54 6.08
N LYS A 129 -6.59 6.78 5.70
CA LYS A 129 -6.49 5.40 5.19
C LYS A 129 -6.24 5.33 3.67
N GLY A 130 -6.56 6.39 2.92
CA GLY A 130 -6.15 6.54 1.53
C GLY A 130 -4.64 6.69 1.37
N ALA A 131 -3.94 6.97 2.48
CA ALA A 131 -2.49 6.98 2.54
C ALA A 131 -1.85 5.58 2.43
N HIS A 132 -2.62 4.51 2.63
CA HIS A 132 -2.09 3.14 2.58
C HIS A 132 -1.64 2.80 1.16
N ALA A 133 -0.57 2.04 1.05
CA ALA A 133 0.08 1.80 -0.23
C ALA A 133 -0.86 1.04 -1.20
N GLU A 134 -1.67 0.12 -0.69
CA GLU A 134 -2.70 -0.60 -1.46
C GLU A 134 -3.75 0.35 -2.03
N CYS A 135 -4.25 1.27 -1.20
CA CYS A 135 -5.24 2.26 -1.62
C CYS A 135 -4.67 3.17 -2.70
N LYS A 136 -3.40 3.60 -2.56
CA LYS A 136 -2.72 4.46 -3.55
C LYS A 136 -2.59 3.77 -4.90
N ILE A 137 -2.16 2.51 -4.92
CA ILE A 137 -2.10 1.70 -6.14
C ILE A 137 -3.44 1.70 -6.83
N PHE A 138 -4.50 1.31 -6.14
CA PHE A 138 -5.81 1.19 -6.79
C PHE A 138 -6.43 2.53 -7.17
N ASN A 139 -6.15 3.60 -6.42
CA ASN A 139 -6.51 4.96 -6.82
C ASN A 139 -5.83 5.35 -8.14
N GLU A 140 -4.54 5.05 -8.30
CA GLU A 140 -3.83 5.30 -9.57
C GLU A 140 -4.40 4.44 -10.70
N LEU A 141 -4.62 3.14 -10.47
CA LEU A 141 -5.22 2.28 -11.47
C LEU A 141 -6.57 2.84 -11.93
N THR A 142 -7.42 3.29 -10.99
CA THR A 142 -8.68 3.94 -11.34
C THR A 142 -8.47 5.24 -12.12
N ASN A 143 -7.43 6.02 -11.83
CA ASN A 143 -7.11 7.25 -12.58
C ASN A 143 -6.62 7.00 -14.00
N ALA A 144 -5.92 5.89 -14.22
CA ALA A 144 -5.42 5.54 -15.55
C ALA A 144 -6.57 5.18 -16.51
N VAL A 145 -7.69 4.66 -15.99
CA VAL A 145 -8.88 4.36 -16.78
C VAL A 145 -9.55 5.66 -17.26
N THR A 146 -9.28 6.04 -18.51
CA THR A 146 -9.81 7.27 -19.12
C THR A 146 -11.31 7.23 -19.43
N LYS A 147 -11.89 6.04 -19.56
CA LYS A 147 -13.33 5.81 -19.80
C LYS A 147 -13.80 4.54 -19.09
N GLY A 148 -14.83 4.65 -18.26
CA GLY A 148 -15.44 3.52 -17.56
C GLY A 148 -14.91 3.32 -16.14
N THR A 149 -15.13 2.13 -15.58
CA THR A 149 -14.69 1.75 -14.23
C THR A 149 -13.63 0.65 -14.27
N LEU A 150 -12.82 0.57 -13.20
CA LEU A 150 -11.76 -0.43 -13.09
C LEU A 150 -12.38 -1.83 -12.96
N ARG A 151 -12.29 -2.63 -14.04
CA ARG A 151 -12.89 -3.97 -14.17
C ARG A 151 -11.98 -4.90 -14.98
N GLY A 152 -11.97 -6.18 -14.63
CA GLY A 152 -11.24 -7.22 -15.36
C GLY A 152 -9.71 -7.18 -15.19
N GLY A 153 -9.01 -8.11 -15.83
CA GLY A 153 -7.55 -8.16 -15.86
C GLY A 153 -6.94 -8.70 -14.56
N LYS A 154 -5.65 -8.42 -14.35
CA LYS A 154 -4.88 -8.94 -13.22
C LYS A 154 -4.11 -7.82 -12.54
N VAL A 155 -3.94 -7.93 -11.23
CA VAL A 155 -3.04 -7.07 -10.45
C VAL A 155 -2.13 -7.96 -9.61
N LEU A 156 -0.83 -7.92 -9.89
CA LEU A 156 0.21 -8.56 -9.08
C LEU A 156 0.78 -7.55 -8.09
N LEU A 157 0.66 -7.84 -6.80
CA LEU A 157 1.04 -6.98 -5.69
C LEU A 157 2.24 -7.56 -4.95
N SER A 158 3.29 -6.77 -4.77
CA SER A 158 4.37 -7.05 -3.83
C SER A 158 4.38 -5.99 -2.75
N ILE A 159 4.02 -6.36 -1.53
CA ILE A 159 3.79 -5.42 -0.43
C ILE A 159 4.68 -5.75 0.76
N ASP A 160 5.47 -4.78 1.19
CA ASP A 160 6.29 -4.83 2.40
C ASP A 160 5.51 -4.21 3.57
N TRP A 161 4.49 -4.93 4.07
CA TRP A 161 3.64 -4.46 5.16
C TRP A 161 4.42 -4.37 6.48
N ARG A 162 4.76 -3.14 6.84
CA ARG A 162 5.36 -2.78 8.12
C ARG A 162 4.38 -1.91 8.89
N SER A 163 4.23 -2.20 10.17
CA SER A 163 3.48 -1.41 11.13
C SER A 163 4.39 -0.94 12.25
N GLN A 164 4.10 0.23 12.80
CA GLN A 164 4.73 0.68 14.03
C GLN A 164 4.03 -0.02 15.20
N GLY A 165 4.69 -1.01 15.80
CA GLY A 165 4.28 -1.67 17.04
C GLY A 165 4.67 -0.86 18.28
N LYS A 166 4.19 -1.29 19.45
CA LYS A 166 4.54 -0.65 20.74
C LYS A 166 6.02 -0.84 21.08
N ASP A 167 6.61 -1.96 20.66
CA ASP A 167 7.99 -2.37 20.97
C ASP A 167 8.94 -2.26 19.76
N GLY A 168 8.54 -1.54 18.71
CA GLY A 168 9.34 -1.32 17.49
C GLY A 168 8.58 -1.65 16.21
N ILE A 169 9.29 -1.82 15.08
CA ILE A 169 8.63 -2.25 13.84
C ILE A 169 8.15 -3.68 14.00
N GLU A 170 6.84 -3.87 13.87
CA GLU A 170 6.23 -5.15 13.65
C GLU A 170 5.93 -5.28 12.15
N TYR A 171 6.27 -6.41 11.56
CA TYR A 171 5.75 -6.74 10.24
C TYR A 171 4.33 -7.23 10.46
N SER A 172 3.32 -6.42 10.11
CA SER A 172 1.94 -6.91 10.13
C SER A 172 1.75 -7.99 9.06
N GLY A 173 2.57 -7.94 7.99
CA GLY A 173 2.57 -8.88 6.87
C GLY A 173 1.21 -9.05 6.18
N MET A 174 0.29 -8.12 6.46
CA MET A 174 -1.08 -8.17 6.01
C MET A 174 -1.65 -6.75 5.81
N PRO A 175 -2.58 -6.59 4.85
CA PRO A 175 -3.28 -5.33 4.66
C PRO A 175 -4.16 -5.03 5.88
N CYS A 176 -4.44 -3.76 6.16
CA CYS A 176 -5.42 -3.42 7.20
C CYS A 176 -6.83 -3.92 6.80
N SER A 177 -7.78 -3.96 7.74
CA SER A 177 -9.12 -4.49 7.46
C SER A 177 -9.83 -3.78 6.29
N ASP A 178 -9.59 -2.48 6.09
CA ASP A 178 -10.23 -1.72 5.02
C ASP A 178 -9.55 -1.96 3.66
N CYS A 179 -8.22 -1.99 3.61
CA CYS A 179 -7.47 -2.39 2.41
C CYS A 179 -7.82 -3.83 2.00
N TYR A 180 -7.98 -4.72 2.97
CA TYR A 180 -8.42 -6.09 2.72
C TYR A 180 -9.82 -6.16 2.08
N LYS A 181 -10.80 -5.40 2.61
CA LYS A 181 -12.14 -5.30 2.02
C LYS A 181 -12.10 -4.76 0.59
N MET A 182 -11.24 -3.78 0.32
CA MET A 182 -11.05 -3.22 -1.02
C MET A 182 -10.51 -4.26 -1.99
N LEU A 183 -9.45 -4.99 -1.62
CA LEU A 183 -8.89 -6.07 -2.43
C LEU A 183 -9.91 -7.18 -2.67
N CYS A 184 -10.70 -7.53 -1.64
CA CYS A 184 -11.79 -8.48 -1.77
C CYS A 184 -12.88 -8.04 -2.73
N HIS A 185 -13.30 -6.78 -2.67
CA HIS A 185 -14.29 -6.25 -3.58
C HIS A 185 -13.75 -6.23 -5.03
N ALA A 186 -12.49 -5.81 -5.22
CA ALA A 186 -11.82 -5.87 -6.52
C ALA A 186 -11.83 -7.30 -7.11
N ALA A 187 -11.53 -8.31 -6.29
CA ALA A 187 -11.52 -9.70 -6.70
C ALA A 187 -12.92 -10.26 -6.99
N ASN A 188 -13.88 -10.00 -6.10
CA ASN A 188 -15.20 -10.65 -6.14
C ASN A 188 -16.20 -9.99 -7.07
N GLU A 189 -16.19 -8.66 -7.15
CA GLU A 189 -17.22 -7.87 -7.82
C GLU A 189 -16.69 -7.21 -9.10
N CYS A 190 -15.39 -6.88 -9.14
CA CYS A 190 -14.80 -6.22 -10.30
C CYS A 190 -14.17 -7.18 -11.32
N GLY A 191 -14.10 -8.47 -11.01
CA GLY A 191 -13.47 -9.48 -11.87
C GLY A 191 -11.98 -9.26 -12.09
N ILE A 192 -11.29 -8.64 -11.12
CA ILE A 192 -9.84 -8.41 -11.18
C ILE A 192 -9.14 -9.57 -10.47
N ASP A 193 -8.28 -10.31 -11.16
CA ASP A 193 -7.47 -11.34 -10.52
C ASP A 193 -6.39 -10.69 -9.65
N ILE A 194 -6.56 -10.74 -8.33
CA ILE A 194 -5.60 -10.21 -7.37
C ILE A 194 -4.58 -11.29 -7.01
N HIS A 195 -3.33 -11.07 -7.40
CA HIS A 195 -2.19 -11.87 -7.01
C HIS A 195 -1.36 -11.10 -5.99
N ILE A 196 -0.97 -11.74 -4.89
CA ILE A 196 -0.11 -11.17 -3.86
C ILE A 196 1.16 -12.01 -3.79
N CYS A 197 2.33 -11.37 -3.74
CA CYS A 197 3.59 -12.07 -3.57
C CYS A 197 3.73 -12.57 -2.13
N ASP A 198 3.91 -13.87 -1.96
CA ASP A 198 4.10 -14.49 -0.66
C ASP A 198 5.54 -14.31 -0.11
N TYR A 199 5.82 -14.93 1.03
CA TYR A 199 7.12 -14.94 1.70
C TYR A 199 8.19 -15.71 0.93
N LYS A 200 7.81 -16.55 -0.04
CA LYS A 200 8.71 -17.23 -0.97
C LYS A 200 8.93 -16.44 -2.26
N ASN A 201 8.34 -15.24 -2.37
CA ASN A 201 8.27 -14.45 -3.61
C ASN A 201 7.58 -15.20 -4.75
N GLU A 202 6.55 -15.98 -4.43
CA GLU A 202 5.69 -16.62 -5.42
C GLU A 202 4.32 -15.91 -5.43
N PRO A 203 3.70 -15.74 -6.61
CA PRO A 203 2.38 -15.11 -6.70
C PRO A 203 1.30 -16.06 -6.18
N VAL A 204 0.62 -15.67 -5.10
CA VAL A 204 -0.58 -16.35 -4.60
C VAL A 204 -1.84 -15.59 -4.99
N VAL A 205 -2.82 -16.30 -5.55
CA VAL A 205 -4.11 -15.71 -5.92
C VAL A 205 -4.97 -15.53 -4.67
N MET A 206 -5.50 -14.33 -4.47
CA MET A 206 -6.51 -14.03 -3.48
C MET A 206 -7.87 -14.55 -3.97
N ARG A 207 -8.31 -15.68 -3.44
CA ARG A 207 -9.53 -16.36 -3.91
C ARG A 207 -10.76 -15.73 -3.27
N LYS A 208 -11.90 -15.83 -3.93
CA LYS A 208 -13.21 -15.43 -3.37
C LYS A 208 -13.50 -16.05 -2.00
N THR A 209 -13.12 -17.30 -1.81
CA THR A 209 -13.24 -18.01 -0.52
C THR A 209 -12.40 -17.42 0.61
N ASP A 210 -11.35 -16.66 0.26
CA ASP A 210 -10.56 -15.95 1.25
C ASP A 210 -11.37 -14.77 1.78
N CYS A 211 -12.20 -14.11 0.97
CA CYS A 211 -12.96 -12.90 1.31
C CYS A 211 -14.25 -13.13 2.12
N ASP A 212 -15.01 -14.17 1.81
CA ASP A 212 -16.41 -14.27 2.25
C ASP A 212 -16.61 -15.01 3.58
N LYS A 213 -15.51 -15.40 4.25
CA LYS A 213 -15.55 -16.32 5.40
C LYS A 213 -14.89 -15.72 6.63
N ALA A 214 -15.47 -15.97 7.81
CA ALA A 214 -14.83 -15.69 9.09
C ALA A 214 -13.38 -16.21 9.11
N GLY A 215 -12.44 -15.35 9.53
CA GLY A 215 -11.00 -15.65 9.52
C GLY A 215 -10.31 -15.56 8.15
N GLY A 216 -10.99 -15.07 7.11
CA GLY A 216 -10.42 -14.82 5.77
C GLY A 216 -9.13 -14.02 5.79
N HIS A 217 -9.15 -12.91 6.52
CA HIS A 217 -8.00 -12.05 6.75
C HIS A 217 -6.81 -12.80 7.36
N ARG A 218 -7.05 -13.71 8.32
CA ARG A 218 -6.00 -14.57 8.93
C ARG A 218 -5.49 -15.65 7.97
N ARG A 219 -6.34 -16.19 7.09
CA ARG A 219 -5.92 -17.15 6.06
C ARG A 219 -5.03 -16.49 5.03
N LEU A 220 -5.38 -15.28 4.60
CA LEU A 220 -4.51 -14.48 3.74
C LEU A 220 -3.16 -14.20 4.41
N ALA A 221 -3.15 -13.83 5.69
CA ALA A 221 -1.91 -13.69 6.47
C ALA A 221 -1.03 -14.96 6.39
N LYS A 222 -1.63 -16.13 6.65
CA LYS A 222 -0.91 -17.41 6.59
C LYS A 222 -0.37 -17.71 5.20
N LEU A 223 -1.10 -17.35 4.14
CA LEU A 223 -0.65 -17.55 2.77
C LEU A 223 0.52 -16.62 2.43
N VAL A 224 0.43 -15.34 2.78
CA VAL A 224 1.43 -14.34 2.40
C VAL A 224 2.67 -14.40 3.29
N ASP A 225 2.52 -14.60 4.60
CA ASP A 225 3.64 -14.59 5.54
C ASP A 225 4.15 -15.99 5.91
N GLY A 226 3.40 -17.04 5.56
CA GLY A 226 3.65 -18.40 6.03
C GLY A 226 3.24 -18.63 7.50
N ARG A 227 2.66 -17.62 8.19
CA ARG A 227 2.27 -17.69 9.61
C ARG A 227 0.89 -17.06 9.85
N PRO A 228 0.09 -17.59 10.81
CA PRO A 228 -1.27 -17.10 11.08
C PRO A 228 -1.32 -15.80 11.91
N THR A 229 -0.27 -15.52 12.68
CA THR A 229 -0.01 -14.21 13.29
C THR A 229 1.04 -13.56 12.41
N GLY A 230 0.71 -12.42 11.80
CA GLY A 230 1.51 -11.78 10.77
C GLY A 230 2.98 -11.58 11.14
N GLY A 231 3.80 -11.35 10.12
CA GLY A 231 5.23 -11.15 10.26
C GLY A 231 5.98 -11.97 9.25
N ARG A 232 6.42 -11.30 8.17
CA ARG A 232 7.30 -11.90 7.17
C ARG A 232 8.51 -12.52 7.88
N MET A 233 8.83 -13.78 7.55
CA MET A 233 10.10 -14.38 7.95
C MET A 233 11.24 -13.45 7.53
N ASP A 234 12.28 -13.41 8.35
CA ASP A 234 13.38 -12.46 8.28
C ASP A 234 13.75 -12.04 6.87
N VAL A 235 14.05 -10.74 6.75
CA VAL A 235 14.44 -10.07 5.52
C VAL A 235 15.37 -10.96 4.70
N PRO A 236 15.15 -11.13 3.38
CA PRO A 236 15.92 -12.05 2.56
C PRO A 236 17.44 -11.90 2.80
N PRO A 237 18.20 -13.00 2.74
CA PRO A 237 19.66 -12.95 2.90
C PRO A 237 20.25 -11.92 1.94
N GLY A 238 20.97 -10.93 2.51
CA GLY A 238 21.55 -9.80 1.76
C GLY A 238 21.05 -8.42 2.19
N VAL A 239 19.96 -8.33 2.95
CA VAL A 239 19.66 -7.11 3.72
C VAL A 239 20.31 -7.26 5.10
N PRO A 240 21.19 -6.32 5.51
CA PRO A 240 21.91 -6.49 6.76
C PRO A 240 20.93 -6.66 7.92
N PRO A 241 21.08 -7.72 8.75
CA PRO A 241 20.26 -7.86 9.95
C PRO A 241 20.45 -6.62 10.82
N ARG A 242 19.42 -6.30 11.62
CA ARG A 242 19.46 -5.24 12.63
C ARG A 242 20.80 -5.35 13.39
N ARG A 243 21.75 -4.43 13.14
CA ARG A 243 22.77 -4.15 14.14
C ARG A 243 22.03 -3.43 15.26
N ILE A 244 21.61 -4.20 16.26
CA ILE A 244 21.28 -3.67 17.58
C ILE A 244 22.62 -3.13 18.11
N PHE A 245 22.88 -1.84 17.90
CA PHE A 245 23.86 -1.15 18.71
C PHE A 245 23.17 -0.90 20.05
N ILE A 246 23.49 -1.77 21.01
CA ILE A 246 23.32 -1.42 22.43
C ILE A 246 24.37 -0.33 22.69
N ALA A 247 23.90 0.89 22.89
CA ALA A 247 24.65 1.96 23.52
C ALA A 247 23.94 2.28 24.84
#